data_AF-A0A2D7K4T4-F1
#
_entry.id   AF-A0A2D7K4T4-F1
#
_cell.length_a   1.000
_cell.length_b   1.000
_cell.length_c   1.000
_cell.angle_alpha   90.00
_cell.angle_beta   90.00
_cell.angle_gamma   90.00
#
_symmetry.space_group_name_H-M   'P 1'
#
loop_
_entity.id
_entity.type
_entity.pdbx_description
1 polymer ?
#
loop_
_entity_poly.entity_id
_entity_poly.type
_entity_poly.pdbx_seq_one_letter_code
_entity_poly.pdbx_strand_id
1 'polypeptide(L)'
;MSINKLKKTLLKAHRGSQKQISSLSDQVAGDWYTKLKIQPIDYCMQNNLNACQTKVIKYATRCLIKNKDKKTRKEDIDKAIHCLTMLKDYVDKDVV
;
A
#
# COMPACT_ATOMS: atom_id res chain seq x y z
N MET A 1 -12.86 5.71 46.60
CA MET A 1 -12.32 4.73 45.63
C MET A 1 -10.81 4.62 45.82
N SER A 2 -10.23 3.42 45.80
CA SER A 2 -8.76 3.24 45.87
C SER A 2 -8.07 3.94 44.69
N ILE A 3 -6.96 4.63 44.95
CA ILE A 3 -6.13 5.33 43.95
C ILE A 3 -5.76 4.41 42.78
N ASN A 4 -5.56 3.12 43.05
CA ASN A 4 -5.25 2.11 42.03
C ASN A 4 -6.44 1.82 41.10
N LYS A 5 -7.67 1.89 41.62
CA LYS A 5 -8.89 1.73 40.81
C LYS A 5 -9.07 2.93 39.88
N LEU A 6 -8.78 4.14 40.36
CA LEU A 6 -8.84 5.36 39.54
C LEU A 6 -7.79 5.35 38.42
N LYS A 7 -6.52 5.02 38.74
CA LYS A 7 -5.45 4.88 37.74
C LYS A 7 -5.82 3.85 36.66
N LYS A 8 -6.33 2.68 37.06
CA LYS A 8 -6.71 1.61 36.13
C LYS A 8 -7.88 2.02 35.21
N THR A 9 -8.85 2.75 35.74
CA THR A 9 -9.98 3.28 34.95
C THR A 9 -9.51 4.34 33.94
N LEU A 10 -8.64 5.27 34.36
CA LEU A 10 -8.08 6.30 33.48
C LEU A 10 -7.20 5.71 32.37
N LEU A 11 -6.37 4.71 32.69
CA LEU A 11 -5.58 3.96 31.71
C LEU A 11 -6.45 3.21 30.69
N LYS A 12 -7.57 2.63 31.12
CA LYS A 12 -8.52 1.94 30.24
C LYS A 12 -9.26 2.91 29.31
N ALA A 13 -9.66 4.07 29.82
CA ALA A 13 -10.28 5.13 29.01
C ALA A 13 -9.31 5.69 27.96
N HIS A 14 -8.05 5.95 28.34
CA HIS A 14 -7.01 6.42 27.43
C HIS A 14 -6.69 5.42 26.32
N ARG A 15 -6.57 4.12 26.64
CA ARG A 15 -6.37 3.06 25.64
C ARG A 15 -7.59 2.87 24.73
N GLY A 16 -8.80 3.07 25.25
CA GLY A 16 -10.04 3.01 24.46
C GLY A 16 -10.17 4.13 23.43
N SER A 17 -9.46 5.25 23.61
CA SER A 17 -9.48 6.41 22.72
C SER A 17 -8.35 6.46 21.68
N GLN A 18 -7.38 5.54 21.71
CA GLN A 18 -6.37 5.45 20.65
C GLN A 18 -6.99 4.78 19.41
N LYS A 19 -7.65 5.60 18.58
CA LYS A 19 -7.95 5.24 17.19
C LYS A 19 -6.61 4.88 16.54
N GLN A 20 -6.41 3.61 16.22
CA GLN A 20 -5.22 3.14 15.51
C GLN A 20 -5.22 3.83 14.13
N ILE A 21 -4.45 4.91 13.98
CA ILE A 21 -4.24 5.55 12.69
C ILE A 21 -3.36 4.60 11.90
N SER A 22 -3.98 3.86 10.97
CA SER A 22 -3.25 2.96 10.09
C SER A 22 -2.26 3.78 9.26
N SER A 23 -1.06 3.27 9.04
CA SER A 23 -0.10 3.86 8.09
C SER A 23 -0.65 3.90 6.66
N LEU A 24 -1.70 3.13 6.36
CA LEU A 24 -2.43 3.24 5.09
C LEU A 24 -3.26 4.53 5.01
N SER A 25 -3.60 5.18 6.12
CA SER A 25 -4.37 6.43 6.11
C SER A 25 -3.52 7.68 5.90
N ASP A 26 -2.19 7.52 5.83
CA ASP A 26 -1.23 8.61 5.61
C ASP A 26 -0.28 8.29 4.45
N GLN A 27 0.19 9.31 3.74
CA GLN A 27 1.17 9.17 2.67
C GLN A 27 2.19 10.30 2.77
N VAL A 28 3.46 9.95 2.99
CA VAL A 28 4.56 10.90 3.22
C VAL A 28 4.69 11.94 2.10
N ALA A 29 4.31 11.61 0.86
CA ALA A 29 4.34 12.55 -0.25
C ALA A 29 3.20 12.33 -1.26
N GLY A 30 2.40 13.37 -1.50
CA GLY A 30 1.19 13.31 -2.34
C GLY A 30 0.06 12.51 -1.69
N ASP A 31 -1.04 12.32 -2.40
CA ASP A 31 -2.26 11.69 -1.85
C ASP A 31 -2.89 10.67 -2.81
N TRP A 32 -2.05 10.11 -3.69
CA TRP A 32 -2.50 9.28 -4.82
C TRP A 32 -3.19 7.99 -4.36
N TYR A 33 -2.65 7.29 -3.36
CA TYR A 33 -3.17 5.99 -2.95
C TYR A 33 -4.21 6.08 -1.83
N THR A 34 -4.12 7.08 -0.95
CA THR A 34 -5.07 7.25 0.17
C THR A 34 -6.50 7.53 -0.28
N LYS A 35 -6.69 8.00 -1.52
CA LYS A 35 -7.99 8.21 -2.16
C LYS A 35 -8.61 6.96 -2.80
N LEU A 36 -7.85 5.87 -2.90
CA LEU A 36 -8.34 4.63 -3.49
C LEU A 36 -9.18 3.86 -2.48
N LYS A 37 -10.22 3.17 -2.96
CA LYS A 37 -11.02 2.25 -2.14
C LYS A 37 -10.16 1.14 -1.51
N ILE A 38 -9.20 0.63 -2.28
CA ILE A 38 -8.19 -0.35 -1.86
C ILE A 38 -6.85 0.13 -2.40
N GLN A 39 -5.83 0.22 -1.54
CA GLN A 39 -4.50 0.63 -1.98
C GLN A 39 -3.77 -0.53 -2.65
N PRO A 40 -2.93 -0.26 -3.67
CA PRO A 40 -2.14 -1.30 -4.34
C PRO A 40 -1.39 -2.21 -3.38
N ILE A 41 -0.73 -1.64 -2.38
CA ILE A 41 0.05 -2.44 -1.41
C ILE A 41 -0.85 -3.32 -0.53
N ASP A 42 -1.99 -2.81 -0.09
CA ASP A 42 -2.94 -3.56 0.74
C ASP A 42 -3.52 -4.76 -0.02
N TYR A 43 -3.96 -4.53 -1.27
CA TYR A 43 -4.37 -5.63 -2.17
C TYR A 43 -3.27 -6.67 -2.36
N CYS A 44 -2.03 -6.25 -2.60
CA CYS A 44 -0.92 -7.16 -2.85
C CYS A 44 -0.56 -8.00 -1.62
N MET A 45 -0.54 -7.39 -0.44
CA MET A 45 -0.25 -8.08 0.82
C MET A 45 -1.35 -9.10 1.17
N GLN A 46 -2.63 -8.74 1.01
CA GLN A 46 -3.75 -9.64 1.28
C GLN A 46 -3.78 -10.86 0.33
N ASN A 47 -3.18 -10.74 -0.85
CA ASN A 47 -3.13 -11.80 -1.86
C ASN A 47 -1.74 -12.45 -2.00
N ASN A 48 -0.81 -12.17 -1.07
CA ASN A 48 0.55 -12.72 -1.06
C ASN A 48 1.29 -12.56 -2.40
N LEU A 49 1.12 -11.42 -3.07
CA LEU A 49 1.74 -11.17 -4.37
C LEU A 49 3.24 -10.90 -4.21
N ASN A 50 4.04 -11.42 -5.15
CA ASN A 50 5.48 -11.21 -5.15
C ASN A 50 5.86 -9.77 -5.56
N ALA A 51 7.15 -9.45 -5.50
CA ALA A 51 7.66 -8.10 -5.79
C ALA A 51 7.37 -7.63 -7.23
N CYS A 52 7.42 -8.53 -8.21
CA CYS A 52 7.13 -8.19 -9.61
C CYS A 52 5.64 -7.86 -9.75
N GLN A 53 4.75 -8.73 -9.29
CA GLN A 53 3.30 -8.53 -9.32
C GLN A 53 2.89 -7.25 -8.57
N THR A 54 3.48 -7.02 -7.39
CA THR A 54 3.21 -5.81 -6.58
C THR A 54 3.58 -4.52 -7.34
N LYS A 55 4.73 -4.52 -8.03
CA LYS A 55 5.14 -3.37 -8.86
C LYS A 55 4.23 -3.17 -10.08
N VAL A 56 3.76 -4.26 -10.70
CA VAL A 56 2.80 -4.19 -11.81
C VAL A 56 1.52 -3.49 -11.35
N ILE A 57 0.89 -3.96 -10.27
CA ILE A 57 -0.33 -3.33 -9.73
C ILE A 57 -0.06 -1.86 -9.35
N LYS A 58 1.05 -1.58 -8.66
CA LYS A 58 1.46 -0.22 -8.31
C LYS A 58 1.52 0.70 -9.52
N TYR A 59 2.25 0.32 -10.58
CA TYR A 59 2.46 1.17 -11.74
C TYR A 59 1.23 1.28 -12.63
N ALA A 60 0.48 0.20 -12.81
CA ALA A 60 -0.78 0.19 -13.55
C ALA A 60 -1.84 1.07 -12.89
N THR A 61 -1.93 1.05 -11.55
CA THR A 61 -2.83 1.95 -10.82
C THR A 61 -2.31 3.39 -10.81
N ARG A 62 -1.02 3.59 -10.53
CA ARG A 62 -0.42 4.93 -10.38
C ARG A 62 -0.48 5.77 -11.66
N CYS A 63 -0.39 5.15 -12.84
CA CYS A 63 -0.25 5.87 -14.10
C CYS A 63 -1.41 6.86 -14.32
N LEU A 64 -2.65 6.52 -13.96
CA LEU A 64 -3.79 7.42 -14.17
C LEU A 64 -4.05 8.40 -13.02
N ILE A 65 -3.65 8.03 -11.80
CA ILE A 65 -3.99 8.82 -10.58
C ILE A 65 -2.91 9.84 -10.20
N LYS A 66 -1.63 9.60 -10.53
CA LYS A 66 -0.51 10.52 -10.24
C LYS A 66 -0.15 11.36 -11.45
N ASN A 67 -0.12 10.76 -12.64
CA ASN A 67 0.55 11.36 -13.80
C ASN A 67 -0.43 12.18 -14.66
N LYS A 68 -0.01 13.40 -15.00
CA LYS A 68 -0.86 14.38 -15.67
C LYS A 68 -0.72 14.35 -17.19
N ASP A 69 0.46 14.01 -17.70
CA ASP A 69 0.77 14.03 -19.12
C ASP A 69 0.99 12.61 -19.68
N LYS A 70 0.93 12.51 -21.02
CA LYS A 70 1.06 11.25 -21.74
C LYS A 70 2.43 10.60 -21.56
N LYS A 71 3.51 11.39 -21.42
CA LYS A 71 4.88 10.87 -21.31
C LYS A 71 5.04 10.16 -19.96
N THR A 72 4.73 10.83 -18.87
CA THR A 72 4.85 10.24 -17.52
C THR A 72 3.90 9.06 -17.31
N ARG A 73 2.71 9.07 -17.92
CA ARG A 73 1.83 7.89 -17.97
C ARG A 73 2.49 6.70 -18.66
N LYS A 74 3.08 6.90 -19.84
CA LYS A 74 3.77 5.84 -20.58
C LYS A 74 4.95 5.27 -19.80
N GLU A 75 5.74 6.12 -19.15
CA GLU A 75 6.87 5.66 -18.33
C GLU A 75 6.43 4.71 -17.20
N ASP A 76 5.25 4.89 -16.62
CA ASP A 76 4.72 3.94 -15.63
C ASP A 76 4.26 2.63 -16.27
N ILE A 77 3.62 2.70 -17.44
CA ILE A 77 3.25 1.50 -18.19
C ILE A 77 4.49 0.71 -18.60
N ASP A 78 5.55 1.37 -19.07
CA ASP A 78 6.81 0.71 -19.45
C ASP A 78 7.46 0.02 -18.25
N LYS A 79 7.40 0.63 -17.05
CA LYS A 79 7.85 0.00 -15.80
C LYS A 79 7.00 -1.21 -15.42
N ALA A 80 5.69 -1.16 -15.64
CA ALA A 80 4.80 -2.31 -15.41
C ALA A 80 5.12 -3.45 -16.38
N ILE A 81 5.31 -3.16 -17.67
CA ILE A 81 5.72 -4.13 -18.70
C ILE A 81 7.05 -4.77 -18.31
N HIS A 82 8.05 -3.98 -17.92
CA HIS A 82 9.34 -4.52 -17.49
C HIS A 82 9.21 -5.47 -16.28
N CYS A 83 8.34 -5.17 -15.31
CA CYS A 83 8.07 -6.09 -14.20
C CYS A 83 7.39 -7.38 -14.65
N LEU A 84 6.50 -7.32 -15.65
CA LEU A 84 5.92 -8.52 -16.27
C LEU A 84 6.96 -9.34 -17.02
N THR A 85 7.88 -8.70 -17.74
CA THR A 85 9.01 -9.38 -18.39
C THR A 85 9.88 -10.11 -17.37
N MET A 86 10.27 -9.44 -16.28
CA MET A 86 11.03 -10.09 -15.20
C MET A 86 10.25 -11.25 -14.57
N LEU A 87 8.94 -11.09 -14.32
CA LEU A 87 8.11 -12.18 -13.80
C LEU A 87 8.11 -13.38 -14.75
N LYS A 88 7.97 -13.14 -16.05
CA LYS A 88 8.05 -14.18 -17.07
C LYS A 88 9.41 -14.88 -17.03
N ASP A 89 10.52 -14.14 -16.99
CA ASP A 89 11.86 -14.73 -16.91
C ASP A 89 12.04 -15.62 -15.68
N TYR A 90 11.45 -15.25 -14.54
CA TYR A 90 11.49 -16.08 -13.33
C TYR A 90 10.61 -17.32 -13.44
N VAL A 91 9.43 -17.22 -14.07
CA VAL A 91 8.57 -18.38 -14.37
C VAL A 91 9.28 -19.35 -15.31
N ASP A 92 9.90 -18.83 -16.38
CA ASP A 92 10.65 -19.63 -17.35
C ASP A 92 11.86 -20.33 -16.70
N LYS A 93 12.37 -19.80 -15.59
CA LYS A 93 13.46 -20.38 -14.77
C LYS A 93 12.98 -21.26 -13.62
N ASP A 94 11.67 -21.39 -13.40
CA ASP A 94 11.06 -22.14 -12.30
C ASP A 94 11.53 -21.67 -10.90
N VAL A 95 11.56 -20.35 -10.68
CA VAL A 95 12.01 -19.73 -9.40
C VAL A 95 10.98 -18.77 -8.80
N VAL A 96 9.69 -19.00 -9.06
CA VAL A 96 8.56 -18.18 -8.57
C VAL A 96 7.61 -19.01 -7.71
#